data_AF-A0A946EBD1-F1
#
_entry.id   AF-A0A946EBD1-F1
#
_cell.length_a   1.000
_cell.length_b   1.000
_cell.length_c   1.000
_cell.angle_alpha   90.00
_cell.angle_beta   90.00
_cell.angle_gamma   90.00
#
_symmetry.space_group_name_H-M   'P 1'
#
loop_
_entity.id
_entity.type
_entity.pdbx_description
1 polymer ?
#
loop_
_entity_poly.entity_id
_entity_poly.type
_entity_poly.pdbx_seq_one_letter_code
_entity_poly.pdbx_strand_id
1 'polypeptide(L)' 'MTNWDDLKCLMHLARSHTMTNAAFALKANVSTVSRRLERLNSSLAEPAMVKFG' A
#
# COMPACT_ATOMS: atom_id res chain seq x y z
N MET A 1 3.18 2.11 16.88
CA MET A 1 1.87 2.63 16.43
C MET A 1 1.73 2.40 14.94
N THR A 2 0.69 1.70 14.51
CA THR A 2 0.42 1.47 13.08
C THR A 2 0.21 2.81 12.38
N ASN A 3 0.98 3.08 11.33
CA ASN A 3 0.88 4.35 10.61
C ASN A 3 -0.37 4.32 9.72
N TRP A 4 -1.32 5.21 10.01
CA TRP A 4 -2.61 5.25 9.32
C TRP A 4 -2.50 5.53 7.82
N ASP A 5 -1.43 6.21 7.41
CA ASP A 5 -1.17 6.45 6.00
C ASP A 5 -0.73 5.20 5.24
N ASP A 6 -0.09 4.25 5.90
CA ASP A 6 0.28 2.96 5.29
C ASP A 6 -0.96 2.09 5.07
N LEU A 7 -1.87 2.12 6.05
CA LEU A 7 -3.14 1.40 5.94
C LEU A 7 -4.04 1.98 4.83
N LYS A 8 -4.04 3.31 4.65
CA LYS A 8 -4.70 3.95 3.50
C LYS A 8 -4.07 3.49 2.18
N CYS A 9 -2.75 3.39 2.10
CA CYS A 9 -2.08 2.83 0.91
C CYS A 9 -2.58 1.42 0.59
N LEU A 10 -2.68 0.56 1.60
CA LEU A 10 -3.22 -0.79 1.44
C LEU A 10 -4.68 -0.78 0.95
N MET A 11 -5.57 -0.01 1.61
CA MET A 11 -6.98 0.05 1.22
C MET A 11 -7.19 0.56 -0.21
N HIS A 12 -6.46 1.60 -0.60
CA HIS A 12 -6.54 2.12 -1.96
C HIS A 12 -6.00 1.13 -2.99
N LEU A 13 -4.88 0.45 -2.70
CA LEU A 13 -4.34 -0.59 -3.58
C LEU A 13 -5.30 -1.77 -3.74
N ALA A 14 -5.91 -2.23 -2.65
CA ALA A 14 -6.90 -3.30 -2.68
C ALA A 14 -8.12 -2.94 -3.53
N ARG A 15 -8.55 -1.67 -3.51
CA ARG A 15 -9.69 -1.18 -4.30
C ARG A 15 -9.35 -0.92 -5.77
N SER A 16 -8.15 -0.44 -6.06
CA SER A 16 -7.78 0.01 -7.41
C SER A 16 -6.95 -0.99 -8.21
N HIS A 17 -6.55 -2.09 -7.58
CA HIS A 17 -5.76 -3.21 -8.11
C HIS A 17 -4.37 -2.87 -8.65
N THR A 18 -4.03 -1.60 -8.82
CA THR A 18 -2.72 -1.14 -9.29
C THR A 18 -2.14 -0.06 -8.37
N MET A 19 -0.81 -0.05 -8.24
CA MET A 19 -0.10 0.98 -7.47
C MET A 19 -0.25 2.38 -8.09
N THR A 20 -0.33 2.47 -9.42
CA THR A 20 -0.55 3.73 -10.13
C THR A 20 -1.89 4.36 -9.75
N ASN A 21 -2.98 3.58 -9.76
CA ASN A 21 -4.29 4.10 -9.38
C ASN A 21 -4.39 4.41 -7.88
N ALA A 22 -3.71 3.63 -7.03
CA ALA A 22 -3.64 3.93 -5.60
C ALA A 22 -2.90 5.24 -5.34
N ALA A 23 -1.78 5.47 -6.04
CA ALA A 23 -1.01 6.70 -5.97
C ALA A 23 -1.82 7.92 -6.45
N PHE A 24 -2.55 7.78 -7.56
CA PHE A 24 -3.46 8.81 -8.05
C PHE A 24 -4.54 9.16 -7.02
N ALA A 25 -5.21 8.16 -6.43
CA ALA A 25 -6.25 8.37 -5.43
C ALA A 25 -5.75 9.00 -4.13
N LEU A 26 -4.48 8.76 -3.78
CA LEU A 26 -3.83 9.31 -2.59
C LEU A 26 -3.10 10.64 -2.83
N LYS A 27 -3.14 11.17 -4.07
CA LYS A 27 -2.37 12.35 -4.48
C LYS A 27 -0.88 12.20 -4.12
N ALA A 28 -0.33 11.03 -4.40
CA ALA A 28 1.04 10.65 -4.05
C ALA A 28 1.76 10.04 -5.25
N ASN A 29 3.07 9.80 -5.10
CA ASN A 29 3.87 9.09 -6.09
C ASN A 29 3.85 7.58 -5.85
N VAL A 30 3.96 6.79 -6.93
CA VAL A 30 4.06 5.32 -6.86
C VAL A 30 5.20 4.87 -5.95
N SER A 31 6.35 5.56 -5.98
CA SER A 31 7.49 5.30 -5.09
C SER A 31 7.19 5.54 -3.61
N THR A 32 6.23 6.41 -3.29
CA THR A 32 5.76 6.64 -1.92
C THR A 32 4.83 5.52 -1.48
N VAL A 33 3.89 5.13 -2.35
CA VAL A 33 2.99 3.99 -2.10
C VAL A 33 3.78 2.70 -1.89
N SER A 34 4.79 2.43 -2.74
CA SER A 34 5.67 1.27 -2.62
C SER A 34 6.37 1.21 -1.25
N ARG A 35 7.10 2.28 -0.87
CA ARG A 35 7.80 2.35 0.43
C ARG A 35 6.85 2.19 1.63
N ARG A 36 5.65 2.77 1.54
CA ARG A 36 4.63 2.66 2.60
C ARG A 36 4.11 1.23 2.75
N LEU A 37 3.88 0.53 1.65
CA LEU A 37 3.48 -0.87 1.66
C LEU A 37 4.60 -1.80 2.14
N GLU A 38 5.85 -1.52 1.74
CA GLU A 38 7.02 -2.26 2.20
C GLU A 38 7.22 -2.11 3.72
N ARG A 39 7.08 -0.88 4.23
CA ARG A 39 7.08 -0.60 5.67
C ARG A 39 5.93 -1.31 6.40
N LEU A 40 4.72 -1.30 5.82
CA LEU A 40 3.56 -1.99 6.39
C LEU A 40 3.82 -3.49 6.49
N ASN A 41 4.24 -4.11 5.39
CA ASN A 41 4.58 -5.54 5.36
C ASN A 41 5.66 -5.90 6.38
N SER A 42 6.67 -5.05 6.54
CA SER A 42 7.74 -5.26 7.54
C SER A 42 7.24 -5.19 8.99
N SER A 43 6.07 -4.60 9.23
CA SER A 43 5.46 -4.49 10.56
C SER A 43 4.44 -5.60 10.87
N LEU A 44 4.05 -6.38 9.87
CA LEU A 44 3.08 -7.46 10.00
C LEU A 44 3.80 -8.80 10.07
N ALA A 45 3.22 -9.76 10.80
CA ALA A 45 3.73 -11.13 10.82
C ALA A 45 3.53 -11.85 9.47
N GLU A 46 2.56 -11.40 8.68
CA GLU A 46 2.18 -11.96 7.39
C GLU A 46 2.06 -10.84 6.34
N PRO A 47 2.30 -11.14 5.04
CA PRO A 47 2.15 -10.15 3.98
C PRO A 47 0.74 -9.56 3.90
N ALA A 48 0.63 -8.24 3.76
CA ALA A 48 -0.66 -7.56 3.64
C ALA A 48 -1.41 -7.87 2.33
N MET A 49 -0.69 -8.27 1.29
CA MET A 49 -1.26 -8.68 0.00
C MET A 49 -0.43 -9.79 -0.63
N VAL A 50 -1.11 -10.74 -1.27
CA VAL A 50 -0.49 -11.78 -2.08
C VAL A 50 -0.65 -11.40 -3.56
N LYS A 51 0.44 -11.46 -4.32
CA LYS A 51 0.39 -11.24 -5.76
C LYS A 51 -0.09 -12.52 -6.42
N PHE A 52 -1.30 -12.51 -6.97
CA PHE A 52 -1.78 -13.58 -7.85
C PHE A 52 -1.22 -13.31 -9.25
N GLY A 53 -0.45 -14.27 -9.76
CA GLY A 53 0.11 -14.26 -11.11
C GLY A 53 -0.88 -14.80 -12.15
#